data_AF-A0A0F8XIS8-F1
#
_entry.id   AF-A0A0F8XIS8-F1
#
_cell.length_a   1.000
_cell.length_b   1.000
_cell.length_c   1.000
_cell.angle_alpha   90.00
_cell.angle_beta   90.00
_cell.angle_gamma   90.00
#
_symmetry.space_group_name_H-M   'P 1'
#
loop_
_entity.id
_entity.type
_entity.pdbx_description
1 polymer ?
#
loop_
_entity_poly.entity_id
_entity_poly.type
_entity_poly.pdbx_seq_one_letter_code
_entity_poly.pdbx_strand_id
1 'polypeptide(L)'
;SCTPRTHEPLFQDTIREAGLNPYLLEFVSIREHCSWVHMFEKEEATRKAKELVAMAVAKAALLKPLTQSTFPVIKKGLVIGGGTAGMTASLSLAEQGFEVYLVEKEKELGGNLRNLYFSLNGENPQTLLKEMVEKVESNEKIHIYKNSEIADFAGYVGNYKTTVKTYNDRPTSNNGDGTAQPAEGRGNLTTIEHGIVILAAGAKERQTAEYLYGQDERIVTQKELEERIASDRLESLGGKLSTVVMVQCVGSREENALYCSRVCCSTAVKNSLKIKEINPGVNIFILYRDIRTYGFREEYYQQAREKGIVFIRYGLDSKPEVVKENEQLKVRVFDPILNEKLEIDLDLLVLSAGIVPNDEN
;
A
#
# COMPACT_ATOMS: atom_id res chain seq x y z
N SER A 1 -23.71 -8.20 -23.08
CA SER A 1 -22.35 -7.67 -22.98
C SER A 1 -21.86 -7.78 -21.54
N CYS A 2 -20.76 -7.09 -21.23
CA CYS A 2 -20.21 -6.87 -19.90
C CYS A 2 -21.03 -5.84 -19.08
N THR A 3 -20.53 -5.43 -17.92
CA THR A 3 -21.09 -4.36 -17.09
C THR A 3 -21.03 -2.99 -17.78
N PRO A 4 -22.06 -2.11 -17.62
CA PRO A 4 -22.03 -0.75 -18.14
C PRO A 4 -20.81 0.03 -17.65
N ARG A 5 -20.35 -0.22 -16.42
CA ARG A 5 -19.20 0.47 -15.82
C ARG A 5 -17.92 0.41 -16.65
N THR A 6 -17.75 -0.60 -17.50
CA THR A 6 -16.50 -0.79 -18.25
C THR A 6 -16.56 -0.20 -19.66
N HIS A 7 -17.67 -0.38 -20.38
CA HIS A 7 -17.73 -0.05 -21.81
C HIS A 7 -18.88 0.88 -22.20
N GLU A 8 -19.76 1.28 -21.27
CA GLU A 8 -20.85 2.22 -21.61
C GLU A 8 -20.33 3.52 -22.25
N PRO A 9 -19.27 4.20 -21.76
CA PRO A 9 -18.74 5.38 -22.43
C PRO A 9 -18.29 5.12 -23.88
N LEU A 10 -17.66 3.97 -24.14
CA LEU A 10 -17.21 3.58 -25.47
C LEU A 10 -18.38 3.41 -26.45
N PHE A 11 -19.45 2.73 -26.02
CA PHE A 11 -20.64 2.55 -26.86
C PHE A 11 -21.45 3.84 -27.01
N GLN A 12 -21.47 4.71 -25.99
CA GLN A 12 -22.05 6.06 -26.09
C GLN A 12 -21.33 6.89 -27.15
N ASP A 13 -20.00 6.88 -27.17
CA ASP A 13 -19.20 7.54 -28.20
C ASP A 13 -19.47 6.96 -29.59
N THR A 14 -19.57 5.63 -29.70
CA THR A 14 -19.84 4.94 -30.98
C THR A 14 -21.20 5.35 -31.57
N ILE A 15 -22.28 5.35 -30.77
CA ILE A 15 -23.60 5.75 -31.29
C ILE A 15 -23.68 7.25 -31.57
N ARG A 16 -22.90 8.07 -30.83
CA ARG A 16 -22.78 9.51 -31.07
C ARG A 16 -22.15 9.79 -32.43
N GLU A 17 -21.10 9.06 -32.80
CA GLU A 17 -20.47 9.16 -34.13
C GLU A 17 -21.43 8.80 -35.27
N ALA A 18 -22.37 7.87 -35.01
CA ALA A 18 -23.45 7.54 -35.93
C ALA A 18 -24.61 8.55 -35.94
N GLY A 19 -24.53 9.64 -35.16
CA GLY A 19 -25.53 10.69 -35.08
C GLY A 19 -26.68 10.45 -34.09
N LEU A 20 -26.62 9.40 -33.26
CA LEU A 20 -27.60 9.17 -32.20
C LEU A 20 -27.20 9.90 -30.91
N ASN A 21 -28.19 10.28 -30.11
CA ASN A 21 -27.93 10.83 -28.78
C ASN A 21 -27.34 9.72 -27.87
N PRO A 22 -26.21 9.96 -27.16
CA PRO A 22 -25.55 8.92 -26.35
C PRO A 22 -26.42 8.37 -25.22
N TYR A 23 -27.41 9.13 -24.75
CA TYR A 23 -28.33 8.72 -23.68
C TYR A 23 -29.52 7.89 -24.19
N LEU A 24 -29.57 7.59 -25.49
CA LEU A 24 -30.50 6.60 -26.07
C LEU A 24 -29.90 5.19 -26.09
N LEU A 25 -28.75 4.99 -25.45
CA LEU A 25 -28.14 3.68 -25.24
C LEU A 25 -28.67 3.03 -23.96
N GLU A 26 -29.02 1.75 -24.02
CA GLU A 26 -29.24 0.91 -22.84
C GLU A 26 -28.27 -0.27 -22.85
N PHE A 27 -27.55 -0.49 -21.74
CA PHE A 27 -26.56 -1.55 -21.62
C PHE A 27 -27.09 -2.76 -20.85
N VAL A 28 -26.83 -3.97 -21.36
CA VAL A 28 -27.23 -5.22 -20.70
C VAL A 28 -26.01 -6.06 -20.34
N SER A 29 -25.76 -6.19 -19.04
CA SER A 29 -24.76 -7.13 -18.51
C SER A 29 -25.35 -8.53 -18.47
N ILE A 30 -24.99 -9.34 -19.47
CA ILE A 30 -25.27 -10.79 -19.49
C ILE A 30 -24.01 -11.61 -19.23
N ARG A 31 -22.89 -10.95 -18.88
CA ARG A 31 -21.63 -11.60 -18.52
C ARG A 31 -21.45 -11.68 -17.01
N GLU A 32 -21.11 -10.57 -16.37
CA GLU A 32 -20.88 -10.50 -14.92
C GLU A 32 -22.15 -10.86 -14.14
N HIS A 33 -23.31 -10.39 -14.61
CA HIS A 33 -24.59 -10.62 -13.92
C HIS A 33 -25.34 -11.86 -14.43
N CYS A 34 -24.76 -12.64 -15.36
CA CYS A 34 -25.41 -13.85 -15.85
C CYS A 34 -24.41 -14.97 -16.15
N SER A 35 -23.72 -14.95 -17.30
CA SER A 35 -22.91 -16.11 -17.71
C SER A 35 -21.81 -16.52 -16.74
N TRP A 36 -21.17 -15.56 -16.03
CA TRP A 36 -20.08 -15.87 -15.09
C TRP A 36 -20.55 -16.45 -13.77
N VAL A 37 -21.74 -16.06 -13.30
CA VAL A 37 -22.29 -16.54 -12.03
C VAL A 37 -23.12 -17.82 -12.21
N HIS A 38 -23.54 -18.11 -13.44
CA HIS A 38 -24.44 -19.23 -13.79
C HIS A 38 -23.78 -20.22 -14.76
N MET A 39 -22.47 -20.45 -14.60
CA MET A 39 -21.67 -21.27 -15.53
C MET A 39 -22.17 -22.71 -15.70
N PHE A 40 -22.82 -23.25 -14.66
CA PHE A 40 -23.32 -24.63 -14.62
C PHE A 40 -24.83 -24.75 -14.92
N GLU A 41 -25.56 -23.64 -15.03
CA GLU A 41 -27.02 -23.59 -15.21
C GLU A 41 -27.37 -22.93 -16.55
N LYS A 42 -26.87 -23.48 -17.66
CA LYS A 42 -26.88 -22.81 -18.98
C LYS A 42 -28.27 -22.46 -19.49
N GLU A 43 -29.26 -23.32 -19.25
CA GLU A 43 -30.65 -23.10 -19.69
C GLU A 43 -31.28 -21.93 -18.92
N GLU A 44 -31.15 -21.92 -17.59
CA GLU A 44 -31.63 -20.82 -16.73
C GLU A 44 -30.86 -19.52 -16.98
N ALA A 45 -29.53 -19.59 -17.21
CA ALA A 45 -28.73 -18.45 -17.62
C ALA A 45 -29.23 -17.87 -18.95
N THR A 46 -29.60 -18.71 -19.91
CA THR A 46 -30.16 -18.28 -21.19
C THR A 46 -31.52 -17.61 -21.01
N ARG A 47 -32.40 -18.18 -20.16
CA ARG A 47 -33.70 -17.58 -19.83
C ARG A 47 -33.52 -16.21 -19.16
N LYS A 48 -32.66 -16.14 -18.15
CA LYS A 48 -32.29 -14.88 -17.48
C LYS A 48 -31.74 -13.85 -18.45
N ALA A 49 -30.84 -14.23 -19.36
CA ALA A 49 -30.29 -13.30 -20.35
C ALA A 49 -31.38 -12.73 -21.28
N LYS A 50 -32.33 -13.56 -21.73
CA LYS A 50 -33.49 -13.09 -22.52
C LYS A 50 -34.34 -12.09 -21.74
N GLU A 51 -34.63 -12.38 -20.47
CA GLU A 51 -35.39 -11.48 -19.60
C GLU A 51 -34.66 -10.14 -19.38
N LEU A 52 -33.35 -10.17 -19.10
CA LEU A 52 -32.53 -8.96 -18.95
C LEU A 52 -32.55 -8.10 -20.22
N VAL A 53 -32.47 -8.72 -21.40
CA VAL A 53 -32.57 -8.02 -22.68
C VAL A 53 -33.98 -7.45 -22.87
N ALA A 54 -35.04 -8.20 -22.56
CA ALA A 54 -36.41 -7.73 -22.67
C ALA A 54 -36.67 -6.51 -21.76
N MET A 55 -36.18 -6.54 -20.52
CA MET A 55 -36.25 -5.41 -19.59
C MET A 55 -35.54 -4.17 -20.12
N ALA A 56 -34.34 -4.36 -20.68
CA ALA A 56 -33.56 -3.28 -21.27
C ALA A 56 -34.24 -2.69 -22.52
N VAL A 57 -34.81 -3.52 -23.39
CA VAL A 57 -35.60 -3.06 -24.55
C VAL A 57 -36.83 -2.26 -24.09
N ALA A 58 -37.54 -2.73 -23.05
CA ALA A 58 -38.66 -2.00 -22.48
C ALA A 58 -38.27 -0.62 -21.95
N LYS A 59 -37.09 -0.50 -21.30
CA LYS A 59 -36.54 0.78 -20.86
C LYS A 59 -36.09 1.64 -22.05
N ALA A 60 -35.38 1.06 -23.01
CA ALA A 60 -34.86 1.74 -24.20
C ALA A 60 -35.98 2.41 -25.00
N ALA A 61 -37.16 1.77 -25.10
CA ALA A 61 -38.35 2.32 -25.76
C ALA A 61 -38.87 3.63 -25.12
N LEU A 62 -38.50 3.91 -23.87
CA LEU A 62 -38.92 5.09 -23.11
C LEU A 62 -37.78 6.11 -22.91
N LEU A 63 -36.58 5.84 -23.41
CA LEU A 63 -35.45 6.76 -23.31
C LEU A 63 -35.74 8.04 -24.10
N LYS A 64 -35.23 9.15 -23.59
CA LYS A 64 -35.32 10.46 -24.22
C LYS A 64 -33.91 10.99 -24.47
N PRO A 65 -33.69 11.73 -25.57
CA PRO A 65 -32.41 12.36 -25.80
C PRO A 65 -32.15 13.37 -24.67
N LEU A 66 -30.94 13.32 -24.10
CA LEU A 66 -30.51 14.28 -23.08
C LEU A 66 -29.40 15.17 -23.63
N THR A 67 -29.31 16.38 -23.09
CA THR A 67 -28.23 17.32 -23.40
C THR A 67 -27.18 17.28 -22.29
N GLN A 68 -25.91 17.35 -22.69
CA GLN A 68 -24.82 17.49 -21.73
C GLN A 68 -24.75 18.94 -21.27
N SER A 69 -24.72 19.14 -19.95
CA SER A 69 -24.41 20.44 -19.36
C SER A 69 -22.90 20.59 -19.22
N THR A 70 -22.38 21.74 -19.63
CA THR A 70 -20.98 22.10 -19.41
C THR A 70 -20.89 22.99 -18.17
N PHE A 71 -19.91 22.71 -17.32
CA PHE A 71 -19.63 23.50 -16.12
C PHE A 71 -18.17 23.97 -16.15
N PRO A 72 -17.87 25.17 -15.64
CA PRO A 72 -16.48 25.60 -15.51
C PRO A 72 -15.72 24.65 -14.58
N VAL A 73 -14.41 24.53 -14.78
CA VAL A 73 -13.54 23.71 -13.93
C VAL A 73 -12.61 24.62 -13.16
N ILE A 74 -12.59 24.45 -11.84
CA ILE A 74 -11.63 25.12 -10.96
C ILE A 74 -10.24 24.53 -11.22
N LYS A 75 -9.33 25.34 -11.75
CA LYS A 75 -7.98 24.91 -12.19
C LYS A 75 -6.99 24.78 -11.01
N LYS A 76 -7.42 24.14 -9.93
CA LYS A 76 -6.63 23.85 -8.73
C LYS A 76 -6.81 22.38 -8.34
N GLY A 77 -5.78 21.77 -7.78
CA GLY A 77 -5.82 20.39 -7.29
C GLY A 77 -5.75 20.32 -5.76
N LEU A 78 -6.41 19.33 -5.17
CA LEU A 78 -6.22 18.94 -3.77
C LEU A 78 -5.52 17.57 -3.74
N VAL A 79 -4.44 17.46 -2.98
CA VAL A 79 -3.72 16.20 -2.73
C VAL A 79 -3.81 15.89 -1.24
N ILE A 80 -4.27 14.68 -0.91
CA ILE A 80 -4.44 14.22 0.48
C ILE A 80 -3.39 13.15 0.77
N GLY A 81 -2.45 13.46 1.66
CA GLY A 81 -1.30 12.64 2.05
C GLY A 81 0.01 13.16 1.47
N GLY A 82 0.93 13.58 2.35
CA GLY A 82 2.26 14.12 2.06
C GLY A 82 3.37 13.08 1.96
N GLY A 83 3.04 11.81 1.69
CA GLY A 83 4.03 10.77 1.36
C GLY A 83 4.63 10.97 -0.04
N THR A 84 5.54 10.07 -0.44
CA THR A 84 6.19 10.11 -1.77
C THR A 84 5.19 10.28 -2.92
N ALA A 85 4.08 9.52 -2.92
CA ALA A 85 3.07 9.60 -3.97
C ALA A 85 2.40 10.99 -4.05
N GLY A 86 2.02 11.57 -2.91
CA GLY A 86 1.35 12.87 -2.88
C GLY A 86 2.30 14.03 -3.17
N MET A 87 3.55 13.96 -2.69
CA MET A 87 4.58 14.94 -3.05
C MET A 87 4.87 14.91 -4.56
N THR A 88 5.04 13.72 -5.15
CA THR A 88 5.22 13.58 -6.61
C THR A 88 4.03 14.13 -7.40
N ALA A 89 2.80 13.81 -6.99
CA ALA A 89 1.59 14.33 -7.63
C ALA A 89 1.52 15.86 -7.54
N SER A 90 1.86 16.43 -6.38
CA SER A 90 1.84 17.88 -6.15
C SER A 90 2.88 18.60 -7.01
N LEU A 91 4.11 18.10 -7.05
CA LEU A 91 5.17 18.63 -7.90
C LEU A 91 4.79 18.56 -9.38
N SER A 92 4.29 17.41 -9.85
CA SER A 92 3.91 17.23 -11.25
C SER A 92 2.79 18.17 -11.71
N LEU A 93 1.80 18.44 -10.84
CA LEU A 93 0.76 19.42 -11.12
C LEU A 93 1.29 20.87 -11.10
N ALA A 94 2.15 21.20 -10.14
CA ALA A 94 2.75 22.52 -10.01
C ALA A 94 3.70 22.85 -11.18
N GLU A 95 4.49 21.89 -11.67
CA GLU A 95 5.35 22.01 -12.85
C GLU A 95 4.55 22.32 -14.13
N GLN A 96 3.30 21.84 -14.21
CA GLN A 96 2.37 22.17 -15.29
C GLN A 96 1.66 23.52 -15.09
N GLY A 97 1.93 24.20 -13.98
CA GLY A 97 1.42 25.53 -13.68
C GLY A 97 0.12 25.58 -12.87
N PHE A 98 -0.39 24.46 -12.37
CA PHE A 98 -1.60 24.43 -11.54
C PHE A 98 -1.29 24.74 -10.07
N GLU A 99 -2.20 25.45 -9.39
CA GLU A 99 -2.14 25.55 -7.93
C GLU A 99 -2.56 24.23 -7.29
N VAL A 100 -1.84 23.82 -6.24
CA VAL A 100 -2.07 22.57 -5.53
C VAL A 100 -2.16 22.84 -4.05
N TYR A 101 -3.15 22.26 -3.40
CA TYR A 101 -3.27 22.21 -1.95
C TYR A 101 -2.86 20.82 -1.48
N LEU A 102 -1.80 20.72 -0.69
CA LEU A 102 -1.30 19.45 -0.15
C LEU A 102 -1.65 19.35 1.34
N VAL A 103 -2.52 18.40 1.71
CA VAL A 103 -2.94 18.17 3.09
C VAL A 103 -2.22 16.96 3.66
N GLU A 104 -1.47 17.15 4.75
CA GLU A 104 -0.75 16.12 5.50
C GLU A 104 -1.23 16.10 6.95
N LYS A 105 -1.55 14.90 7.43
CA LYS A 105 -2.07 14.70 8.79
C LYS A 105 -0.99 14.88 9.84
N GLU A 106 0.25 14.53 9.55
CA GLU A 106 1.39 14.65 10.44
C GLU A 106 2.06 16.04 10.40
N LYS A 107 3.01 16.25 11.30
CA LYS A 107 3.84 17.47 11.39
C LYS A 107 4.83 17.58 10.23
N GLU A 108 5.16 16.47 9.59
CA GLU A 108 6.23 16.36 8.61
C GLU A 108 5.73 15.62 7.37
N LEU A 109 6.24 16.03 6.20
CA LEU A 109 6.04 15.31 4.95
C LEU A 109 6.94 14.07 4.90
N GLY A 110 6.68 13.17 3.95
CA GLY A 110 7.52 12.01 3.65
C GLY A 110 6.83 10.66 3.85
N GLY A 111 5.83 10.59 4.73
CA GLY A 111 5.11 9.34 5.00
C GLY A 111 6.07 8.20 5.38
N ASN A 112 5.90 7.01 4.77
CA ASN A 112 6.74 5.84 5.03
C ASN A 112 8.20 5.97 4.55
N LEU A 113 8.50 6.90 3.62
CA LEU A 113 9.86 7.09 3.12
C LEU A 113 10.82 7.55 4.24
N ARG A 114 10.30 8.23 5.28
CA ARG A 114 11.06 8.62 6.47
C ARG A 114 11.70 7.42 7.17
N ASN A 115 11.10 6.24 7.08
CA ASN A 115 11.53 5.03 7.77
C ASN A 115 12.33 4.07 6.85
N LEU A 116 12.75 4.52 5.66
CA LEU A 116 13.57 3.74 4.73
C LEU A 116 14.95 4.37 4.63
N TYR A 117 16.01 3.61 4.87
CA TYR A 117 17.38 4.15 4.94
C TYR A 117 18.28 3.58 3.85
N PHE A 118 17.90 2.43 3.28
CA PHE A 118 18.70 1.73 2.27
C PHE A 118 17.84 1.39 1.05
N SER A 119 18.48 1.34 -0.11
CA SER A 119 17.90 0.87 -1.36
C SER A 119 18.78 -0.20 -2.01
N LEU A 120 18.16 -1.06 -2.83
CA LEU A 120 18.87 -2.09 -3.59
C LEU A 120 19.69 -1.51 -4.76
N ASN A 121 19.27 -0.38 -5.32
CA ASN A 121 19.88 0.26 -6.49
C ASN A 121 20.98 1.29 -6.14
N GLY A 122 21.40 1.37 -4.87
CA GLY A 122 22.42 2.32 -4.41
C GLY A 122 21.94 3.76 -4.21
N GLU A 123 20.68 4.07 -4.52
CA GLU A 123 20.07 5.37 -4.18
C GLU A 123 19.90 5.50 -2.66
N ASN A 124 20.06 6.71 -2.13
CA ASN A 124 19.82 7.00 -0.72
C ASN A 124 18.38 7.53 -0.53
N PRO A 125 17.49 6.75 0.12
CA PRO A 125 16.09 7.18 0.30
C PRO A 125 15.94 8.46 1.13
N GLN A 126 16.86 8.72 2.07
CA GLN A 126 16.83 9.92 2.92
C GLN A 126 17.26 11.17 2.15
N THR A 127 18.22 11.04 1.23
CA THR A 127 18.56 12.12 0.30
C THR A 127 17.38 12.43 -0.61
N LEU A 128 16.76 11.40 -1.21
CA LEU A 128 15.56 11.57 -2.03
C LEU A 128 14.44 12.26 -1.25
N LEU A 129 14.17 11.83 -0.02
CA LEU A 129 13.17 12.46 0.84
C LEU A 129 13.46 13.94 1.04
N LYS A 130 14.68 14.29 1.44
CA LYS A 130 15.08 15.68 1.69
C LYS A 130 14.87 16.54 0.44
N GLU A 131 15.33 16.07 -0.71
CA GLU A 131 15.17 16.78 -1.99
C GLU A 131 13.70 16.96 -2.38
N MET A 132 12.86 15.94 -2.18
CA MET A 132 11.43 16.03 -2.47
C MET A 132 10.73 17.04 -1.56
N VAL A 133 11.03 17.01 -0.26
CA VAL A 133 10.45 17.96 0.71
C VAL A 133 10.88 19.38 0.37
N GLU A 134 12.17 19.61 0.10
CA GLU A 134 12.68 20.93 -0.29
C GLU A 134 12.01 21.46 -1.55
N LYS A 135 11.85 20.63 -2.58
CA LYS A 135 11.15 21.00 -3.82
C LYS A 135 9.68 21.33 -3.58
N VAL A 136 9.01 20.61 -2.68
CA VAL A 136 7.59 20.86 -2.37
C VAL A 136 7.43 22.14 -1.56
N GLU A 137 8.25 22.35 -0.53
CA GLU A 137 8.17 23.50 0.36
C GLU A 137 8.61 24.82 -0.27
N SER A 138 9.53 24.77 -1.24
CA SER A 138 9.99 25.96 -1.97
C SER A 138 9.10 26.36 -3.15
N ASN A 139 8.08 25.56 -3.50
CA ASN A 139 7.25 25.81 -4.67
C ASN A 139 6.05 26.71 -4.35
N GLU A 140 6.03 27.91 -4.92
CA GLU A 140 4.98 28.93 -4.70
C GLU A 140 3.56 28.49 -5.13
N LYS A 141 3.44 27.45 -5.97
CA LYS A 141 2.14 26.91 -6.40
C LYS A 141 1.61 25.82 -5.47
N ILE A 142 2.39 25.35 -4.50
CA ILE A 142 1.99 24.29 -3.57
C ILE A 142 1.72 24.89 -2.19
N HIS A 143 0.45 24.86 -1.79
CA HIS A 143 -0.03 25.33 -0.50
C HIS A 143 -0.12 24.14 0.47
N ILE A 144 0.77 24.08 1.44
CA ILE A 144 0.95 22.92 2.32
C ILE A 144 0.19 23.12 3.64
N TYR A 145 -0.65 22.16 3.99
CA TYR A 145 -1.38 22.08 5.26
C TYR A 145 -0.87 20.85 6.03
N LYS A 146 0.14 21.06 6.88
CA LYS A 146 0.62 20.05 7.85
C LYS A 146 -0.31 20.01 9.06
N ASN A 147 -0.25 18.95 9.87
CA ASN A 147 -1.13 18.76 11.03
C ASN A 147 -2.61 18.98 10.66
N SER A 148 -3.03 18.49 9.49
CA SER A 148 -4.33 18.84 8.93
C SER A 148 -5.06 17.63 8.39
N GLU A 149 -6.38 17.63 8.54
CA GLU A 149 -7.24 16.56 8.04
C GLU A 149 -8.49 17.13 7.36
N ILE A 150 -9.16 16.28 6.58
CA ILE A 150 -10.38 16.65 5.88
C ILE A 150 -11.55 16.57 6.87
N ALA A 151 -12.20 17.69 7.13
CA ALA A 151 -13.36 17.78 8.00
C ALA A 151 -14.68 17.63 7.24
N ASP A 152 -14.75 18.14 6.01
CA ASP A 152 -15.94 18.07 5.16
C ASP A 152 -15.56 18.10 3.68
N PHE A 153 -16.38 17.45 2.84
CA PHE A 153 -16.18 17.35 1.40
C PHE A 153 -17.52 17.41 0.66
N ALA A 154 -17.64 18.38 -0.25
CA ALA A 154 -18.85 18.56 -1.06
C ALA A 154 -18.51 18.94 -2.50
N GLY A 155 -19.50 18.82 -3.38
CA GLY A 155 -19.41 19.22 -4.79
C GLY A 155 -19.35 18.04 -5.76
N TYR A 156 -18.86 18.31 -6.96
CA TYR A 156 -18.78 17.35 -8.06
C TYR A 156 -17.53 17.61 -8.91
N VAL A 157 -17.23 16.71 -9.85
CA VAL A 157 -16.03 16.79 -10.70
C VAL A 157 -15.87 18.19 -11.29
N GLY A 158 -14.71 18.81 -11.03
CA GLY A 158 -14.39 20.16 -11.49
C GLY A 158 -14.81 21.31 -10.56
N ASN A 159 -15.69 21.06 -9.59
CA ASN A 159 -16.23 22.06 -8.66
C ASN A 159 -16.41 21.45 -7.26
N TYR A 160 -15.31 21.15 -6.59
CA TYR A 160 -15.30 20.66 -5.23
C TYR A 160 -15.02 21.77 -4.23
N LYS A 161 -15.55 21.59 -3.03
CA LYS A 161 -15.31 22.42 -1.86
C LYS A 161 -14.96 21.50 -0.69
N THR A 162 -13.73 21.62 -0.20
CA THR A 162 -13.21 20.80 0.90
C THR A 162 -12.87 21.66 2.09
N THR A 163 -13.39 21.30 3.26
CA THR A 163 -13.01 21.95 4.51
C THR A 163 -11.88 21.17 5.15
N VAL A 164 -10.75 21.83 5.34
CA VAL A 164 -9.55 21.32 6.00
C VAL A 164 -9.51 21.87 7.42
N LYS A 165 -9.30 20.99 8.40
CA LYS A 165 -9.08 21.35 9.79
C LYS A 165 -7.59 21.26 10.09
N THR A 166 -6.97 22.40 10.44
CA THR A 166 -5.55 22.48 10.82
C THR A 166 -5.40 22.63 12.33
N TYR A 167 -4.65 21.73 12.93
CA TYR A 167 -4.40 21.70 14.37
C TYR A 167 -3.18 22.55 14.72
N ASN A 168 -3.31 23.39 15.76
CA ASN A 168 -2.18 24.17 16.30
C ASN A 168 -1.16 23.26 17.02
N ASP A 169 -1.69 22.32 17.83
CA ASP A 169 -0.92 21.26 18.48
C ASP A 169 -1.71 19.96 18.33
N ARG A 170 -1.36 19.14 17.34
CA ARG A 170 -1.93 17.78 17.23
C ARG A 170 -1.35 16.94 18.39
N PRO A 171 -2.17 16.32 19.26
CA PRO A 171 -1.66 15.31 20.18
C PRO A 171 -0.97 14.23 19.34
N THR A 172 0.34 14.08 19.50
CA THR A 172 1.06 12.96 18.88
C THR A 172 0.62 11.71 19.60
N SER A 173 -0.24 10.88 19.00
CA SER A 173 -0.41 9.50 19.44
C SER A 173 0.86 8.73 19.07
N ASN A 174 1.92 8.92 19.85
CA ASN A 174 3.12 8.07 19.84
C ASN A 174 2.87 6.80 20.67
N ASN A 175 1.73 6.14 20.44
CA ASN A 175 1.66 4.74 20.80
C ASN A 175 2.15 4.00 19.56
N GLY A 176 3.20 3.20 19.69
CA GLY A 176 3.78 2.39 18.60
C GLY A 176 2.80 1.39 17.93
N ASP A 177 1.49 1.51 18.15
CA ASP A 177 0.42 0.72 17.57
C ASP A 177 -0.18 1.31 16.28
N GLY A 178 0.13 2.56 15.94
CA GLY A 178 -0.36 3.20 14.72
C GLY A 178 -1.87 3.44 14.71
N THR A 179 -2.51 3.53 15.88
CA THR A 179 -3.87 4.01 16.05
C THR A 179 -3.84 5.52 16.29
N ALA A 180 -4.16 6.30 15.27
CA ALA A 180 -4.41 7.72 15.44
C ALA A 180 -5.75 7.85 16.19
N GLN A 181 -5.72 8.25 17.46
CA GLN A 181 -6.94 8.77 18.07
C GLN A 181 -7.35 10.03 17.31
N PRO A 182 -8.65 10.26 17.03
CA PRO A 182 -9.12 11.52 16.47
C PRO A 182 -8.58 12.65 17.33
N ALA A 183 -7.89 13.61 16.72
CA ALA A 183 -7.34 14.74 17.46
C ALA A 183 -8.51 15.59 18.00
N GLU A 184 -8.88 15.37 19.27
CA GLU A 184 -9.76 16.27 20.00
C GLU A 184 -8.99 17.55 20.29
N GLY A 185 -9.12 18.53 19.39
CA GLY A 185 -8.41 19.78 19.47
C GLY A 185 -9.16 20.91 18.77
N ARG A 186 -8.98 22.13 19.30
CA ARG A 186 -9.35 23.38 18.62
C ARG A 186 -8.44 23.52 17.39
N GLY A 187 -9.00 23.33 16.21
CA GLY A 187 -8.31 23.52 14.93
C GLY A 187 -8.97 24.63 14.13
N ASN A 188 -8.19 25.31 13.29
CA ASN A 188 -8.71 26.32 12.36
C ASN A 188 -9.31 25.61 11.15
N LEU A 189 -10.53 25.98 10.77
CA LEU A 189 -11.18 25.47 9.58
C LEU A 189 -10.88 26.39 8.40
N THR A 190 -10.33 25.84 7.34
CA THR A 190 -10.11 26.53 6.06
C THR A 190 -10.84 25.80 4.97
N THR A 191 -11.60 26.52 4.15
CA THR A 191 -12.26 25.92 3.00
C THR A 191 -11.47 26.18 1.72
N ILE A 192 -11.27 25.11 0.96
CA ILE A 192 -10.49 25.07 -0.27
C ILE A 192 -11.41 24.68 -1.42
N GLU A 193 -11.38 25.46 -2.48
CA GLU A 193 -12.07 25.15 -3.73
C GLU A 193 -11.08 24.58 -4.75
N HIS A 194 -11.42 23.45 -5.36
CA HIS A 194 -10.55 22.76 -6.30
C HIS A 194 -11.38 21.95 -7.30
N GLY A 195 -10.76 21.59 -8.43
CA GLY A 195 -11.42 20.83 -9.50
C GLY A 195 -11.18 19.33 -9.41
N ILE A 196 -10.06 18.92 -8.80
CA ILE A 196 -9.64 17.52 -8.71
C ILE A 196 -9.13 17.18 -7.31
N VAL A 197 -9.31 15.92 -6.93
CA VAL A 197 -8.73 15.34 -5.71
C VAL A 197 -7.83 14.17 -6.08
N ILE A 198 -6.65 14.12 -5.47
CA ILE A 198 -5.75 12.97 -5.51
C ILE A 198 -5.63 12.41 -4.09
N LEU A 199 -6.09 11.18 -3.90
CA LEU A 199 -5.95 10.44 -2.65
C LEU A 199 -4.61 9.70 -2.65
N ALA A 200 -3.69 10.14 -1.79
CA ALA A 200 -2.34 9.60 -1.61
C ALA A 200 -2.06 9.29 -0.12
N ALA A 201 -3.09 8.87 0.62
CA ALA A 201 -3.04 8.66 2.07
C ALA A 201 -2.09 7.53 2.52
N GLY A 202 -1.61 6.70 1.60
CA GLY A 202 -0.65 5.65 1.89
C GLY A 202 -1.26 4.46 2.64
N ALA A 203 -0.41 3.76 3.39
CA ALA A 203 -0.73 2.52 4.09
C ALA A 203 0.23 2.32 5.26
N LYS A 204 -0.09 1.42 6.19
CA LYS A 204 0.73 1.12 7.38
C LYS A 204 1.15 -0.34 7.45
N GLU A 205 2.19 -0.60 8.24
CA GLU A 205 2.60 -1.96 8.61
C GLU A 205 1.47 -2.62 9.43
N ARG A 206 1.19 -3.88 9.13
CA ARG A 206 0.21 -4.67 9.87
C ARG A 206 0.79 -5.03 11.23
N GLN A 207 0.05 -4.68 12.28
CA GLN A 207 0.31 -5.18 13.63
C GLN A 207 0.06 -6.69 13.69
N THR A 208 0.92 -7.41 14.42
CA THR A 208 0.83 -8.86 14.58
C THR A 208 1.11 -9.24 16.03
N ALA A 209 0.55 -10.36 16.49
CA ALA A 209 0.95 -11.03 17.73
C ALA A 209 1.58 -12.41 17.44
N GLU A 210 1.81 -12.73 16.17
CA GLU A 210 2.44 -13.97 15.76
C GLU A 210 3.91 -14.01 16.24
N TYR A 211 4.42 -15.23 16.40
CA TYR A 211 5.85 -15.47 16.63
C TYR A 211 6.44 -14.75 17.85
N LEU A 212 5.64 -14.57 18.92
CA LEU A 212 6.05 -13.89 20.16
C LEU A 212 6.42 -12.40 19.98
N TYR A 213 6.00 -11.76 18.89
CA TYR A 213 6.20 -10.31 18.71
C TYR A 213 5.58 -9.51 19.86
N GLY A 214 6.29 -8.48 20.31
CA GLY A 214 5.95 -7.67 21.49
C GLY A 214 6.27 -8.33 22.84
N GLN A 215 6.74 -9.58 22.87
CA GLN A 215 7.08 -10.30 24.10
C GLN A 215 8.61 -10.40 24.33
N ASP A 216 9.44 -10.28 23.29
CA ASP A 216 10.90 -10.29 23.37
C ASP A 216 11.50 -9.24 22.42
N GLU A 217 12.44 -8.41 22.90
CA GLU A 217 13.01 -7.27 22.15
C GLU A 217 13.88 -7.68 20.93
N ARG A 218 14.26 -8.96 20.87
CA ARG A 218 14.98 -9.59 19.74
C ARG A 218 14.05 -9.98 18.60
N ILE A 219 12.75 -9.77 18.74
CA ILE A 219 11.75 -10.04 17.70
C ILE A 219 11.26 -8.71 17.16
N VAL A 220 11.59 -8.44 15.91
CA VAL A 220 11.38 -7.12 15.28
C VAL A 220 10.67 -7.23 13.95
N THR A 221 10.04 -6.16 13.49
CA THR A 221 9.57 -6.06 12.10
C THR A 221 10.70 -5.67 11.14
N GLN A 222 10.47 -5.80 9.83
CA GLN A 222 11.42 -5.33 8.82
C GLN A 222 11.65 -3.81 8.92
N LYS A 223 10.61 -3.05 9.29
CA LYS A 223 10.71 -1.60 9.48
C LYS A 223 11.60 -1.26 10.68
N GLU A 224 11.35 -1.90 11.82
CA GLU A 224 12.17 -1.72 13.03
C GLU A 224 13.62 -2.17 12.81
N LEU A 225 13.83 -3.26 12.06
CA LEU A 225 15.17 -3.70 11.67
C LEU A 225 15.89 -2.62 10.86
N GLU A 226 15.21 -2.01 9.88
CA GLU A 226 15.80 -0.98 9.03
C GLU A 226 16.22 0.27 9.83
N GLU A 227 15.42 0.69 10.82
CA GLU A 227 15.79 1.74 11.78
C GLU A 227 16.98 1.34 12.65
N ARG A 228 17.05 0.08 13.11
CA ARG A 228 18.18 -0.43 13.91
C ARG A 228 19.49 -0.50 13.11
N ILE A 229 19.42 -0.90 11.84
CA ILE A 229 20.59 -0.91 10.93
C ILE A 229 21.07 0.54 10.71
N ALA A 230 20.16 1.48 10.48
CA ALA A 230 20.52 2.88 10.18
C ALA A 230 21.09 3.65 11.37
N SER A 231 20.67 3.32 12.58
CA SER A 231 21.14 3.97 13.82
C SER A 231 22.39 3.33 14.43
N ASP A 232 23.03 2.39 13.72
CA ASP A 232 24.15 1.57 14.19
C ASP A 232 23.84 0.77 15.47
N ARG A 233 22.55 0.61 15.78
CA ARG A 233 22.05 -0.12 16.96
C ARG A 233 22.07 -1.64 16.79
N LEU A 234 22.52 -2.14 15.64
CA LEU A 234 22.83 -3.58 15.49
C LEU A 234 23.88 -4.04 16.52
N GLU A 235 24.83 -3.19 16.90
CA GLU A 235 25.82 -3.51 17.94
C GLU A 235 25.19 -3.60 19.33
N SER A 236 24.14 -2.80 19.60
CA SER A 236 23.45 -2.75 20.89
C SER A 236 22.63 -4.02 21.22
N LEU A 237 22.39 -4.89 20.25
CA LEU A 237 21.80 -6.23 20.44
C LEU A 237 22.80 -7.28 20.95
N GLY A 238 23.98 -6.86 21.43
CA GLY A 238 24.83 -7.72 22.26
C GLY A 238 26.08 -8.26 21.59
N GLY A 239 26.69 -7.52 20.67
CA GLY A 239 27.98 -7.87 20.08
C GLY A 239 27.89 -9.02 19.05
N LYS A 240 28.30 -8.74 17.80
CA LYS A 240 28.36 -9.69 16.68
C LYS A 240 27.18 -10.68 16.60
N LEU A 241 26.06 -10.21 16.05
CA LEU A 241 24.97 -11.09 15.59
C LEU A 241 25.54 -12.28 14.80
N SER A 242 25.25 -13.49 15.25
CA SER A 242 25.72 -14.74 14.64
C SER A 242 24.65 -15.35 13.76
N THR A 243 23.37 -15.29 14.17
CA THR A 243 22.26 -15.85 13.38
C THR A 243 21.03 -14.93 13.38
N VAL A 244 20.55 -14.60 12.17
CA VAL A 244 19.31 -13.86 11.92
C VAL A 244 18.34 -14.74 11.16
N VAL A 245 17.09 -14.81 11.61
CA VAL A 245 16.02 -15.52 10.90
C VAL A 245 14.94 -14.53 10.50
N MET A 246 14.50 -14.55 9.24
CA MET A 246 13.43 -13.69 8.73
C MET A 246 12.23 -14.53 8.29
N VAL A 247 11.05 -14.23 8.84
CA VAL A 247 9.79 -14.92 8.47
C VAL A 247 9.03 -14.08 7.45
N GLN A 248 8.78 -14.64 6.27
CA GLN A 248 7.98 -13.99 5.22
C GLN A 248 6.49 -14.20 5.43
N CYS A 249 5.70 -13.32 4.83
CA CYS A 249 4.23 -13.40 4.77
C CYS A 249 3.52 -13.30 6.14
N VAL A 250 4.14 -12.67 7.15
CA VAL A 250 3.52 -12.49 8.47
C VAL A 250 2.30 -11.58 8.34
N GLY A 251 1.11 -12.11 8.67
CA GLY A 251 -0.14 -11.45 8.35
C GLY A 251 -0.27 -11.10 6.86
N SER A 252 0.05 -12.00 5.93
CA SER A 252 -0.22 -11.78 4.49
C SER A 252 -0.39 -13.11 3.78
N ARG A 253 -1.29 -13.16 2.80
CA ARG A 253 -1.67 -14.39 2.09
C ARG A 253 -2.12 -15.48 3.08
N GLU A 254 -2.96 -15.07 4.03
CA GLU A 254 -3.62 -15.88 5.06
C GLU A 254 -5.13 -15.63 5.01
N GLU A 255 -5.93 -16.38 5.75
CA GLU A 255 -7.41 -16.34 5.68
C GLU A 255 -7.97 -14.92 5.81
N ASN A 256 -7.48 -14.15 6.79
CA ASN A 256 -7.91 -12.76 7.03
C ASN A 256 -7.27 -11.72 6.10
N ALA A 257 -6.38 -12.15 5.19
CA ALA A 257 -5.75 -11.29 4.20
C ALA A 257 -5.16 -12.10 3.05
N LEU A 258 -6.00 -12.47 2.09
CA LEU A 258 -5.63 -13.33 0.96
C LEU A 258 -4.68 -12.67 -0.06
N TYR A 259 -4.37 -11.39 0.10
CA TYR A 259 -3.46 -10.65 -0.78
C TYR A 259 -1.99 -10.77 -0.35
N CYS A 260 -1.10 -10.50 -1.30
CA CYS A 260 0.33 -10.35 -1.06
C CYS A 260 0.67 -8.88 -0.87
N SER A 261 1.42 -8.55 0.19
CA SER A 261 1.88 -7.18 0.47
C SER A 261 2.99 -6.68 -0.48
N ARG A 262 3.37 -7.48 -1.48
CA ARG A 262 4.23 -7.18 -2.65
C ARG A 262 5.68 -6.78 -2.38
N VAL A 263 5.98 -6.12 -1.26
CA VAL A 263 7.31 -5.55 -0.98
C VAL A 263 8.15 -6.39 -0.01
N CYS A 264 7.52 -7.19 0.85
CA CYS A 264 8.16 -7.91 1.94
C CYS A 264 9.36 -8.77 1.53
N CYS A 265 9.24 -9.58 0.47
CA CYS A 265 10.37 -10.40 -0.01
C CYS A 265 11.56 -9.55 -0.47
N SER A 266 11.32 -8.45 -1.20
CA SER A 266 12.40 -7.56 -1.65
C SER A 266 13.05 -6.83 -0.47
N THR A 267 12.27 -6.39 0.51
CA THR A 267 12.78 -5.76 1.74
C THR A 267 13.65 -6.73 2.54
N ALA A 268 13.22 -7.99 2.69
CA ALA A 268 14.00 -9.01 3.38
C ALA A 268 15.34 -9.29 2.70
N VAL A 269 15.35 -9.40 1.36
CA VAL A 269 16.59 -9.54 0.57
C VAL A 269 17.49 -8.32 0.75
N LYS A 270 16.94 -7.11 0.62
CA LYS A 270 17.68 -5.85 0.82
C LYS A 270 18.35 -5.78 2.20
N ASN A 271 17.58 -5.99 3.26
CA ASN A 271 18.10 -5.90 4.62
C ASN A 271 19.12 -7.02 4.90
N SER A 272 18.92 -8.21 4.34
CA SER A 272 19.89 -9.31 4.47
C SER A 272 21.22 -9.01 3.77
N LEU A 273 21.18 -8.45 2.56
CA LEU A 273 22.38 -8.00 1.84
C LEU A 273 23.10 -6.91 2.64
N LYS A 274 22.37 -5.95 3.21
CA LYS A 274 22.94 -4.89 4.03
C LYS A 274 23.62 -5.42 5.29
N ILE A 275 22.98 -6.37 5.98
CA ILE A 275 23.57 -7.05 7.13
C ILE A 275 24.85 -7.79 6.74
N LYS A 276 24.89 -8.45 5.57
CA LYS A 276 26.09 -9.13 5.05
C LYS A 276 27.22 -8.17 4.68
N GLU A 277 26.92 -6.92 4.32
CA GLU A 277 27.96 -5.87 4.12
C GLU A 277 28.62 -5.49 5.46
N ILE A 278 27.81 -5.35 6.52
CA ILE A 278 28.28 -4.94 7.85
C ILE A 278 29.01 -6.09 8.55
N ASN A 279 28.43 -7.29 8.51
CA ASN A 279 29.01 -8.51 9.09
C ASN A 279 28.89 -9.67 8.08
N PRO A 280 29.92 -9.95 7.27
CA PRO A 280 29.89 -11.05 6.30
C PRO A 280 29.68 -12.44 6.91
N GLY A 281 30.08 -12.62 8.17
CA GLY A 281 30.08 -13.91 8.87
C GLY A 281 28.73 -14.32 9.49
N VAL A 282 27.74 -13.43 9.54
CA VAL A 282 26.41 -13.74 10.10
C VAL A 282 25.66 -14.75 9.25
N ASN A 283 25.02 -15.74 9.87
CA ASN A 283 24.11 -16.67 9.20
C ASN A 283 22.74 -16.02 9.06
N ILE A 284 22.17 -16.02 7.86
CA ILE A 284 20.85 -15.46 7.61
C ILE A 284 19.97 -16.52 6.97
N PHE A 285 18.82 -16.78 7.58
CA PHE A 285 17.81 -17.70 7.08
C PHE A 285 16.52 -16.93 6.75
N ILE A 286 16.01 -17.05 5.54
CA ILE A 286 14.73 -16.47 5.13
C ILE A 286 13.72 -17.61 4.96
N LEU A 287 12.73 -17.66 5.85
CA LEU A 287 11.63 -18.62 5.81
C LEU A 287 10.52 -18.07 4.92
N TYR A 288 10.19 -18.76 3.84
CA TYR A 288 9.31 -18.25 2.81
C TYR A 288 8.35 -19.30 2.25
N ARG A 289 7.30 -18.84 1.54
CA ARG A 289 6.44 -19.75 0.76
C ARG A 289 6.77 -19.69 -0.73
N ASP A 290 6.85 -18.46 -1.25
CA ASP A 290 7.35 -18.12 -2.57
C ASP A 290 8.21 -16.85 -2.46
N ILE A 291 9.34 -16.80 -3.15
CA ILE A 291 10.13 -15.56 -3.29
C ILE A 291 9.53 -14.73 -4.42
N ARG A 292 9.21 -13.47 -4.11
CA ARG A 292 8.49 -12.56 -5.01
C ARG A 292 9.34 -11.32 -5.34
N THR A 293 10.54 -11.56 -5.87
CA THR A 293 11.49 -10.54 -6.35
C THR A 293 11.28 -10.25 -7.84
N TYR A 294 10.09 -9.76 -8.20
CA TYR A 294 9.70 -9.55 -9.60
C TYR A 294 10.60 -8.55 -10.36
N GLY A 295 10.73 -8.77 -11.67
CA GLY A 295 11.46 -7.88 -12.58
C GLY A 295 12.96 -7.86 -12.27
N PHE A 296 13.56 -6.68 -12.31
CA PHE A 296 14.99 -6.49 -12.02
C PHE A 296 15.40 -6.86 -10.58
N ARG A 297 14.44 -7.15 -9.70
CA ARG A 297 14.75 -7.54 -8.32
C ARG A 297 15.27 -8.97 -8.18
N GLU A 298 15.12 -9.79 -9.22
CA GLU A 298 15.59 -11.17 -9.22
C GLU A 298 17.12 -11.25 -9.10
N GLU A 299 17.83 -10.27 -9.67
CA GLU A 299 19.29 -10.18 -9.56
C GLU A 299 19.76 -10.08 -8.10
N TYR A 300 19.07 -9.29 -7.27
CA TYR A 300 19.41 -9.18 -5.85
C TYR A 300 19.08 -10.45 -5.06
N TYR A 301 18.06 -11.21 -5.48
CA TYR A 301 17.80 -12.53 -4.89
C TYR A 301 18.93 -13.50 -5.23
N GLN A 302 19.41 -13.51 -6.47
CA GLN A 302 20.59 -14.29 -6.85
C GLN A 302 21.82 -13.88 -6.03
N GLN A 303 22.14 -12.58 -5.95
CA GLN A 303 23.26 -12.07 -5.16
C GLN A 303 23.16 -12.47 -3.68
N ALA A 304 21.94 -12.46 -3.11
CA ALA A 304 21.71 -12.88 -1.74
C ALA A 304 22.07 -14.36 -1.52
N ARG A 305 21.67 -15.23 -2.45
CA ARG A 305 22.04 -16.65 -2.41
C ARG A 305 23.53 -16.87 -2.56
N GLU A 306 24.19 -16.14 -3.47
CA GLU A 306 25.65 -16.19 -3.67
C GLU A 306 26.43 -15.74 -2.42
N LYS A 307 25.87 -14.81 -1.63
CA LYS A 307 26.41 -14.40 -0.32
C LYS A 307 26.08 -15.37 0.82
N GLY A 308 25.52 -16.54 0.53
CA GLY A 308 25.24 -17.60 1.49
C GLY A 308 24.01 -17.33 2.38
N ILE A 309 23.09 -16.47 1.95
CA ILE A 309 21.78 -16.34 2.61
C ILE A 309 20.95 -17.58 2.25
N VAL A 310 20.47 -18.28 3.26
CA VAL A 310 19.74 -19.54 3.11
C VAL A 310 18.24 -19.27 3.05
N PHE A 311 17.56 -19.90 2.10
CA PHE A 311 16.13 -19.73 1.88
C PHE A 311 15.42 -21.06 2.17
N ILE A 312 14.59 -21.11 3.20
CA ILE A 312 13.88 -22.32 3.62
C ILE A 312 12.40 -22.16 3.30
N ARG A 313 11.85 -23.10 2.52
CA ARG A 313 10.45 -23.05 2.11
C ARG A 313 9.55 -23.67 3.19
N TYR A 314 8.44 -23.03 3.53
CA TYR A 314 7.42 -23.54 4.43
C TYR A 314 6.02 -23.50 3.79
N GLY A 315 5.10 -24.34 4.29
CA GLY A 315 3.70 -24.42 3.83
C GLY A 315 2.73 -23.76 4.82
N LEU A 316 1.50 -23.46 4.37
CA LEU A 316 0.47 -22.94 5.30
C LEU A 316 0.12 -23.92 6.41
N ASP A 317 0.16 -25.23 6.10
CA ASP A 317 -0.09 -26.31 7.08
C ASP A 317 1.14 -26.62 7.94
N SER A 318 2.27 -25.96 7.67
CA SER A 318 3.55 -26.15 8.34
C SER A 318 4.27 -24.83 8.57
N LYS A 319 3.56 -23.86 9.17
CA LYS A 319 4.15 -22.56 9.54
C LYS A 319 5.34 -22.79 10.50
N PRO A 320 6.37 -21.93 10.46
CA PRO A 320 7.42 -21.96 11.46
C PRO A 320 6.86 -21.79 12.87
N GLU A 321 7.50 -22.38 13.86
CA GLU A 321 7.18 -22.18 15.27
C GLU A 321 8.34 -21.45 15.93
N VAL A 322 8.03 -20.46 16.76
CA VAL A 322 9.04 -19.70 17.51
C VAL A 322 8.87 -20.01 18.98
N VAL A 323 9.96 -20.46 19.59
CA VAL A 323 10.00 -20.85 21.00
C VAL A 323 11.14 -20.15 21.70
N LYS A 324 10.95 -19.89 23.00
CA LYS A 324 11.99 -19.37 23.90
C LYS A 324 12.27 -20.43 24.96
N GLU A 325 13.47 -21.01 24.92
CA GLU A 325 13.90 -22.07 25.83
C GLU A 325 15.22 -21.66 26.49
N ASN A 326 15.27 -21.63 27.83
CA ASN A 326 16.46 -21.21 28.59
C ASN A 326 17.03 -19.85 28.13
N GLU A 327 16.17 -18.85 27.92
CA GLU A 327 16.49 -17.52 27.37
C GLU A 327 17.00 -17.48 25.91
N GLN A 328 17.20 -18.63 25.26
CA GLN A 328 17.57 -18.72 23.85
C GLN A 328 16.31 -18.75 22.96
N LEU A 329 16.29 -17.91 21.91
CA LEU A 329 15.25 -17.98 20.89
C LEU A 329 15.60 -19.05 19.86
N LYS A 330 14.58 -19.80 19.45
CA LYS A 330 14.68 -20.81 18.41
C LYS A 330 13.52 -20.71 17.44
N VAL A 331 13.79 -21.07 16.20
CA VAL A 331 12.78 -21.33 15.17
C VAL A 331 12.79 -22.81 14.83
N ARG A 332 11.62 -23.43 14.86
CA ARG A 332 11.38 -24.77 14.32
C ARG A 332 10.67 -24.65 12.98
N VAL A 333 11.20 -25.28 11.94
CA VAL A 333 10.59 -25.25 10.60
C VAL A 333 10.86 -26.56 9.88
N PHE A 334 9.89 -27.06 9.14
CA PHE A 334 10.08 -28.21 8.27
C PHE A 334 10.69 -27.77 6.93
N ASP A 335 11.84 -28.35 6.57
CA ASP A 335 12.46 -28.13 5.27
C ASP A 335 12.02 -29.25 4.30
N PRO A 336 11.27 -28.93 3.23
CA PRO A 336 10.80 -29.92 2.27
C PRO A 336 11.91 -30.47 1.36
N ILE A 337 13.07 -29.79 1.25
CA ILE A 337 14.22 -30.25 0.46
C ILE A 337 14.98 -31.32 1.23
N LEU A 338 15.23 -31.09 2.51
CA LEU A 338 15.88 -32.06 3.40
C LEU A 338 14.91 -33.12 3.91
N ASN A 339 13.60 -32.86 3.84
CA ASN A 339 12.53 -33.68 4.40
C ASN A 339 12.68 -33.90 5.92
N GLU A 340 13.12 -32.86 6.63
CA GLU A 340 13.41 -32.90 8.07
C GLU A 340 12.91 -31.64 8.79
N LYS A 341 12.68 -31.76 10.10
CA LYS A 341 12.41 -30.61 10.96
C LYS A 341 13.74 -30.00 11.40
N LEU A 342 13.96 -28.76 11.02
CA LEU A 342 15.11 -27.96 11.45
C LEU A 342 14.75 -27.21 12.73
N GLU A 343 15.70 -27.15 13.65
CA GLU A 343 15.68 -26.25 14.79
C GLU A 343 16.88 -25.30 14.66
N ILE A 344 16.60 -24.00 14.61
CA ILE A 344 17.60 -22.96 14.36
C ILE A 344 17.63 -22.03 15.56
N ASP A 345 18.74 -22.05 16.31
CA ASP A 345 19.02 -21.07 17.35
C ASP A 345 19.34 -19.71 16.70
N LEU A 346 18.75 -18.63 17.22
CA LEU A 346 18.84 -17.31 16.61
C LEU A 346 19.05 -16.20 17.63
N ASP A 347 19.75 -15.14 17.21
CA ASP A 347 19.97 -13.94 18.01
C ASP A 347 18.91 -12.86 17.70
N LEU A 348 18.37 -12.87 16.48
CA LEU A 348 17.39 -11.90 16.01
C LEU A 348 16.36 -12.55 15.07
N LEU A 349 15.08 -12.36 15.38
CA LEU A 349 13.96 -12.78 14.54
C LEU A 349 13.34 -11.56 13.88
N VAL A 350 13.16 -11.62 12.56
CA VAL A 350 12.65 -10.49 11.76
C VAL A 350 11.36 -10.88 11.07
N LEU A 351 10.28 -10.18 11.38
CA LEU A 351 8.96 -10.42 10.84
C LEU A 351 8.74 -9.53 9.62
N SER A 352 8.52 -10.13 8.46
CA SER A 352 8.16 -9.39 7.25
C SER A 352 6.64 -9.22 7.21
N ALA A 353 6.18 -8.29 8.06
CA ALA A 353 4.77 -7.97 8.28
C ALA A 353 4.09 -7.45 7.00
N GLY A 354 2.79 -7.72 6.91
CA GLY A 354 1.96 -7.24 5.82
C GLY A 354 1.74 -5.73 5.81
N ILE A 355 1.14 -5.23 4.74
CA ILE A 355 0.71 -3.83 4.62
C ILE A 355 -0.80 -3.78 4.63
N VAL A 356 -1.37 -2.88 5.42
CA VAL A 356 -2.81 -2.61 5.48
C VAL A 356 -3.11 -1.15 5.17
N PRO A 357 -4.32 -0.83 4.68
CA PRO A 357 -4.78 0.56 4.65
C PRO A 357 -4.68 1.23 6.03
N ASN A 358 -4.56 2.56 6.05
CA ASN A 358 -4.73 3.28 7.30
C ASN A 358 -6.16 3.12 7.82
N ASP A 359 -6.38 3.22 9.13
CA ASP A 359 -7.71 3.03 9.72
C ASP A 359 -8.72 4.10 9.27
N GLU A 360 -8.22 5.27 8.88
CA GLU A 360 -9.00 6.43 8.43
C GLU A 360 -9.31 6.40 6.91
N ASN A 361 -8.87 5.37 6.18
CA ASN A 361 -9.05 5.25 4.71
C ASN A 361 -10.36 4.57 4.30
#